data_AF-A0A420JCD0-F1
#
_entry.id   AF-A0A420JCD0-F1
#
_cell.length_a   1.000
_cell.length_b   1.000
_cell.length_c   1.000
_cell.angle_alpha   90.00
_cell.angle_beta   90.00
_cell.angle_gamma   90.00
#
_symmetry.space_group_name_H-M   'P 1'
#
loop_
_entity.id
_entity.type
_entity.pdbx_description
1 polymer ?
#
loop_
_entity_poly.entity_id
_entity_poly.type
_entity_poly.pdbx_seq_one_letter_code
_entity_poly.pdbx_strand_id
1 'polypeptide(L)'
;MADQGSDTNVIANWLVKKLNFDRRPLADKIAIGTADGNTAFYREYASIQIGVGGIWRMIDALVRPHNDQGHNQAIMLGLPWLHIVNAVIDVKNSSITVGDEGIGEERIIIETPRFTTSKYHTLTLYSTDSRYKKQIKMVERKLEELAPVI
;
A
#
# COMPACT_ATOMS: atom_id res chain seq x y z
N MET A 1 -1.15 -2.38 1.54
CA MET A 1 -1.24 -1.70 0.23
C MET A 1 0.06 -1.95 -0.53
N ALA A 2 0.02 -1.97 -1.85
CA ALA A 2 1.22 -1.84 -2.68
C ALA A 2 1.49 -0.36 -2.90
N ASP A 3 2.75 0.07 -2.79
CA ASP A 3 3.12 1.48 -2.87
C ASP A 3 4.43 1.66 -3.66
N GLN A 4 4.32 2.10 -4.91
CA GLN A 4 5.49 2.41 -5.75
C GLN A 4 6.24 3.66 -5.27
N GLY A 5 5.62 4.51 -4.45
CA GLY A 5 6.27 5.67 -3.87
C GLY A 5 7.12 5.37 -2.64
N SER A 6 7.14 4.10 -2.18
CA SER A 6 7.92 3.70 -1.03
C SER A 6 9.10 2.80 -1.41
N ASP A 7 10.31 3.21 -1.02
CA ASP A 7 11.52 2.41 -1.16
C ASP A 7 11.60 1.23 -0.17
N THR A 8 10.61 1.06 0.70
CA THR A 8 10.65 0.05 1.78
C THR A 8 9.33 -0.68 1.99
N ASN A 9 9.42 -1.93 2.44
CA ASN A 9 8.29 -2.64 3.02
C ASN A 9 8.17 -2.26 4.49
N VAL A 10 6.94 -2.04 4.96
CA VAL A 10 6.66 -1.64 6.34
C VAL A 10 5.51 -2.47 6.89
N ILE A 11 5.68 -2.99 8.10
CA ILE A 11 4.67 -3.79 8.80
C ILE A 11 4.33 -3.19 10.17
N ALA A 12 3.05 -3.23 10.52
CA ALA A 12 2.59 -2.77 11.81
C ALA A 12 3.07 -3.71 12.94
N ASN A 13 3.63 -3.15 14.01
CA ASN A 13 4.06 -3.91 15.18
C ASN A 13 2.95 -4.79 15.80
N TRP A 14 1.70 -4.33 15.77
CA TRP A 14 0.58 -5.15 16.27
C TRP A 14 0.37 -6.41 15.43
N LEU A 15 0.60 -6.36 14.11
CA LEU A 15 0.44 -7.50 13.22
C LEU A 15 1.56 -8.51 13.46
N VAL A 16 2.80 -8.03 13.59
CA VAL A 16 3.97 -8.83 13.95
C VAL A 16 3.72 -9.60 15.24
N LYS A 17 3.24 -8.92 16.29
CA LYS A 17 2.89 -9.57 17.56
C LYS A 17 1.76 -10.57 17.42
N LYS A 18 0.68 -10.20 16.71
CA LYS A 18 -0.52 -11.04 16.57
C LYS A 18 -0.25 -12.34 15.81
N LEU A 19 0.62 -12.29 14.80
CA LEU A 19 0.98 -13.46 13.99
C LEU A 19 2.29 -14.12 14.42
N ASN A 20 2.91 -13.63 15.50
CA ASN A 20 4.16 -14.12 16.06
C ASN A 20 5.29 -14.23 15.02
N PHE A 21 5.46 -13.20 14.19
CA PHE A 21 6.55 -13.15 13.22
C PHE A 21 7.90 -12.95 13.91
N ASP A 22 8.93 -13.59 13.39
CA ASP A 22 10.32 -13.42 13.84
C ASP A 22 10.75 -11.96 13.66
N ARG A 23 11.30 -11.37 14.71
CA ARG A 23 11.76 -9.98 14.74
C ARG A 23 13.26 -9.97 14.90
N ARG A 24 13.92 -9.18 14.06
CA ARG A 24 15.38 -9.09 14.05
C ARG A 24 15.80 -7.64 14.23
N PRO A 25 16.77 -7.37 15.12
CA PRO A 25 17.33 -6.04 15.23
C PRO A 25 18.08 -5.69 13.94
N LEU A 26 17.99 -4.43 13.55
CA LEU A 26 18.90 -3.87 12.56
C LEU A 26 20.24 -3.58 13.25
N ALA A 27 21.35 -3.78 12.53
CA ALA A 27 22.67 -3.42 13.01
C ALA A 27 22.75 -1.92 13.34
N ASP A 28 22.14 -1.10 12.48
CA ASP A 28 22.03 0.35 12.64
C ASP A 28 20.58 0.82 12.48
N LYS A 29 20.28 1.96 13.11
CA LYS A 29 18.99 2.62 12.99
C LYS A 29 18.80 3.16 11.57
N ILE A 30 17.70 2.78 10.92
CA ILE A 30 17.33 3.33 9.61
C ILE A 30 16.41 4.53 9.80
N ALA A 31 16.71 5.62 9.10
CA ALA A 31 15.90 6.83 9.04
C ALA A 31 15.26 6.93 7.66
N ILE A 32 13.93 7.11 7.62
CA ILE A 32 13.16 7.21 6.37
C ILE A 32 12.34 8.50 6.42
N GLY A 33 12.48 9.33 5.39
CA GLY A 33 11.62 10.49 5.20
C GLY A 33 10.19 10.06 4.93
N THR A 34 9.23 10.62 5.65
CA THR A 34 7.80 10.36 5.47
C THR A 34 7.17 11.46 4.65
N ALA A 35 6.05 11.17 3.98
CA ALA A 35 5.38 12.10 3.07
C ALA A 35 4.82 13.36 3.78
N ASP A 36 4.72 13.34 5.11
CA ASP A 36 4.35 14.49 5.95
C ASP A 36 5.55 15.39 6.30
N GLY A 37 6.74 15.11 5.75
CA GLY A 37 7.97 15.86 5.99
C GLY A 37 8.71 15.46 7.27
N ASN A 38 8.21 14.48 8.02
CA ASN A 38 8.89 13.94 9.19
C ASN A 38 9.92 12.88 8.82
N THR A 39 10.67 12.42 9.83
CA THR A 39 11.58 11.28 9.71
C THR A 39 11.12 10.16 10.63
N ALA A 40 10.73 9.04 10.05
CA ALA A 40 10.45 7.82 10.77
C ALA A 40 11.75 7.06 11.03
N PHE A 41 11.81 6.42 12.19
CA PHE A 41 12.99 5.72 12.65
C PHE A 41 12.69 4.27 12.95
N TYR A 42 13.45 3.38 12.32
CA TYR A 42 13.28 1.94 12.41
C TYR A 42 14.52 1.30 13.04
N ARG A 43 14.28 0.31 13.90
CA ARG A 43 15.32 -0.41 14.64
C ARG A 43 15.26 -1.92 14.43
N GLU A 44 14.18 -2.41 13.85
CA GLU A 44 13.89 -3.82 13.70
C GLU A 44 13.17 -4.07 12.38
N TYR A 45 13.34 -5.28 11.87
CA TYR A 45 12.57 -5.80 10.75
C TYR A 45 11.99 -7.17 11.10
N ALA A 46 10.99 -7.59 10.34
CA ALA A 46 10.44 -8.94 10.40
C ALA A 46 10.55 -9.58 9.01
N SER A 47 11.00 -10.84 8.97
CA SER A 47 10.96 -11.66 7.76
C SER A 47 9.63 -12.39 7.69
N ILE A 48 8.87 -12.16 6.62
CA ILE A 48 7.52 -12.70 6.46
C ILE A 48 7.35 -13.37 5.10
N GLN A 49 6.59 -14.45 5.06
CA GLN A 49 6.12 -15.05 3.81
C GLN A 49 4.79 -14.41 3.43
N ILE A 50 4.71 -13.82 2.25
CA ILE A 50 3.48 -13.22 1.74
C ILE A 50 3.07 -13.86 0.42
N GLY A 51 1.80 -14.22 0.33
CA GLY A 51 1.17 -14.79 -0.85
C GLY A 51 0.16 -13.82 -1.44
N VAL A 52 0.31 -13.47 -2.71
CA VAL A 52 -0.65 -12.63 -3.44
C VAL A 52 -0.91 -13.26 -4.80
N GLY A 53 -2.18 -13.58 -5.08
CA GLY A 53 -2.54 -14.24 -6.35
C GLY A 53 -1.87 -15.60 -6.55
N GLY A 54 -1.47 -16.30 -5.48
CA GLY A 54 -0.73 -17.56 -5.57
C GLY A 54 0.79 -17.42 -5.71
N ILE A 55 1.30 -16.20 -5.93
CA ILE A 55 2.74 -15.92 -5.93
C ILE A 55 3.20 -15.69 -4.49
N TRP A 56 4.15 -16.50 -4.03
CA TRP A 56 4.68 -16.45 -2.66
C TRP A 56 6.12 -15.94 -2.64
N ARG A 57 6.40 -14.99 -1.75
CA ARG A 57 7.76 -14.48 -1.52
C ARG A 57 8.04 -14.33 -0.04
N MET A 58 9.27 -14.67 0.35
CA MET A 58 9.85 -14.20 1.60
C MET A 58 10.30 -12.75 1.39
N ILE A 59 9.87 -11.86 2.27
CA ILE A 59 10.31 -10.46 2.28
C ILE A 59 10.68 -10.03 3.68
N ASP A 60 11.61 -9.09 3.77
CA ASP A 60 11.83 -8.32 4.99
C ASP A 60 10.98 -7.04 4.96
N ALA A 61 10.39 -6.71 6.10
CA ALA A 61 9.62 -5.50 6.31
C ALA A 61 10.01 -4.82 7.61
N LEU A 62 10.21 -3.50 7.56
CA LEU A 62 10.53 -2.69 8.72
C LEU A 62 9.36 -2.67 9.70
N VAL A 63 9.63 -2.93 10.98
CA VAL A 63 8.59 -2.94 12.00
C VAL A 63 8.37 -1.51 12.50
N ARG A 64 7.15 -0.98 12.32
CA ARG A 64 6.82 0.36 12.82
C ARG A 64 6.91 0.44 14.34
N PRO A 65 7.41 1.56 14.90
CA PRO A 65 7.41 1.77 16.34
C PRO A 65 5.99 1.82 16.93
N HIS A 66 5.87 1.59 18.24
CA HIS A 66 4.59 1.37 18.93
C HIS A 66 3.67 2.61 18.99
N ASN A 67 4.20 3.79 18.65
CA ASN A 67 3.61 5.08 18.99
C ASN A 67 2.80 5.71 17.83
N ASP A 68 2.67 5.02 16.70
CA ASP A 68 1.88 5.50 15.55
C ASP A 68 0.38 5.28 15.80
N GLN A 69 -0.17 6.02 16.77
CA GLN A 69 -1.60 6.13 16.98
C GLN A 69 -2.22 6.87 15.79
N GLY A 70 -2.78 6.12 14.83
CA GLY A 70 -3.52 6.70 13.71
C GLY A 70 -3.48 5.88 12.42
N HIS A 71 -2.50 4.99 12.26
CA HIS A 71 -2.35 4.22 11.02
C HIS A 71 -2.90 2.79 11.15
N ASN A 72 -4.16 2.60 10.72
CA ASN A 72 -4.82 1.29 10.64
C ASN A 72 -4.24 0.35 9.58
N GLN A 73 -3.28 0.81 8.77
CA GLN A 73 -2.68 0.00 7.73
C GLN A 73 -1.81 -1.11 8.33
N ALA A 74 -2.17 -2.37 8.09
CA ALA A 74 -1.42 -3.50 8.65
C ALA A 74 -0.04 -3.70 8.00
N ILE A 75 0.03 -3.50 6.68
CA ILE A 75 1.24 -3.70 5.87
C ILE A 75 1.29 -2.75 4.66
N MET A 76 2.48 -2.29 4.34
CA MET A 76 2.85 -1.55 3.13
C MET A 76 3.92 -2.33 2.38
N LEU A 77 3.67 -2.62 1.11
CA LEU A 77 4.56 -3.36 0.23
C LEU A 77 5.14 -2.36 -0.76
N GLY A 78 6.37 -1.94 -0.51
CA GLY A 78 7.08 -0.96 -1.33
C GLY A 78 7.75 -1.60 -2.54
N LEU A 79 8.67 -0.85 -3.15
CA LEU A 79 9.51 -1.30 -4.26
C LEU A 79 10.22 -2.64 -4.00
N PRO A 80 10.73 -2.98 -2.80
CA PRO A 80 11.39 -4.27 -2.60
C PRO A 80 10.46 -5.47 -2.84
N TRP A 81 9.20 -5.42 -2.38
CA TRP A 81 8.23 -6.48 -2.68
C TRP A 81 7.81 -6.45 -4.16
N LEU A 82 7.50 -5.26 -4.69
CA LEU A 82 7.10 -5.11 -6.10
C LEU A 82 8.15 -5.64 -7.07
N HIS A 83 9.42 -5.37 -6.79
CA HIS A 83 10.54 -5.84 -7.59
C HIS A 83 10.65 -7.36 -7.60
N ILE A 84 10.60 -8.02 -6.42
CA ILE A 84 10.79 -9.48 -6.34
C ILE A 84 9.60 -10.30 -6.90
N VAL A 85 8.42 -9.70 -7.04
CA VAL A 85 7.27 -10.33 -7.72
C VAL A 85 7.12 -9.90 -9.19
N ASN A 86 8.12 -9.19 -9.74
CA ASN A 86 8.10 -8.63 -11.10
C ASN A 86 6.80 -7.83 -11.39
N ALA A 87 6.39 -6.99 -10.43
CA ALA A 87 5.08 -6.35 -10.48
C ALA A 87 4.95 -5.34 -11.63
N VAL A 88 3.79 -5.34 -12.28
CA VAL A 88 3.35 -4.27 -13.20
C VAL A 88 2.07 -3.67 -12.64
N ILE A 89 2.09 -2.38 -12.35
CA ILE A 89 0.93 -1.64 -11.85
C ILE A 89 0.29 -0.88 -13.01
N ASP A 90 -0.94 -1.25 -13.35
CA ASP A 90 -1.75 -0.56 -14.34
C ASP A 90 -2.75 0.35 -13.62
N VAL A 91 -2.36 1.61 -13.45
CA VAL A 91 -3.18 2.63 -12.78
C VAL A 91 -4.50 2.86 -13.53
N LYS A 92 -4.48 2.82 -14.86
CA LYS A 92 -5.66 3.13 -15.69
C LYS A 92 -6.72 2.04 -15.56
N ASN A 93 -6.31 0.78 -15.60
CA ASN A 93 -7.22 -0.36 -15.46
C ASN A 93 -7.45 -0.78 -14.00
N SER A 94 -6.78 -0.12 -13.06
CA SER A 94 -6.88 -0.42 -11.62
C SER A 94 -6.51 -1.89 -11.33
N SER A 95 -5.36 -2.34 -11.84
CA SER A 95 -4.86 -3.70 -11.61
C SER A 95 -3.38 -3.73 -11.29
N ILE A 96 -2.95 -4.81 -10.67
CA ILE A 96 -1.54 -5.16 -10.47
C ILE A 96 -1.32 -6.57 -10.97
N THR A 97 -0.35 -6.75 -11.88
CA THR A 97 0.07 -8.06 -12.35
C THR A 97 1.33 -8.46 -11.59
N VAL A 98 1.35 -9.69 -11.08
CA VAL A 98 2.47 -10.28 -10.34
C VAL A 98 2.85 -11.63 -10.93
N GLY A 99 4.07 -12.09 -10.65
CA GLY A 99 4.63 -13.33 -11.17
C GLY A 99 5.71 -13.08 -12.22
N ASP A 100 6.68 -13.98 -12.31
CA ASP A 100 7.83 -13.85 -13.18
C ASP A 100 8.01 -15.05 -14.12
N GLU A 101 7.68 -14.85 -15.40
CA GLU A 101 7.83 -15.87 -16.45
C GLU A 101 9.30 -16.29 -16.62
N GLY A 102 10.25 -15.40 -16.30
CA GLY A 102 11.68 -15.68 -16.37
C GLY A 102 12.14 -16.79 -15.42
N ILE A 103 11.33 -17.08 -14.38
CA ILE A 103 11.55 -18.20 -13.46
C ILE A 103 10.42 -19.25 -13.53
N GLY A 104 9.62 -19.22 -14.60
CA GLY A 104 8.56 -20.21 -14.86
C GLY A 104 7.26 -19.99 -14.09
N GLU A 105 7.04 -18.81 -13.52
CA GLU A 105 5.76 -18.48 -12.89
C GLU A 105 4.75 -17.92 -13.90
N GLU A 106 3.48 -18.22 -13.68
CA GLU A 106 2.39 -17.60 -14.43
C GLU A 106 2.16 -16.15 -13.96
N ARG A 107 1.86 -15.27 -14.91
CA ARG A 107 1.49 -13.88 -14.65
C ARG A 107 0.04 -13.80 -14.18
N ILE A 108 -0.16 -13.43 -12.93
CA ILE A 108 -1.49 -13.31 -12.31
C ILE A 108 -1.89 -11.84 -12.21
N ILE A 109 -3.06 -11.52 -12.78
CA ILE A 109 -3.66 -10.18 -12.70
C ILE A 109 -4.54 -10.12 -11.46
N ILE A 110 -4.25 -9.17 -10.58
CA ILE A 110 -5.07 -8.85 -9.41
C ILE A 110 -5.85 -7.58 -9.73
N GLU A 111 -7.16 -7.73 -9.90
CA GLU A 111 -8.05 -6.58 -10.07
C GLU A 111 -8.28 -5.86 -8.74
N THR A 112 -8.22 -4.53 -8.79
CA THR A 112 -8.55 -3.65 -7.65
C THR A 112 -9.83 -2.87 -7.97
N PRO A 113 -10.44 -2.15 -7.01
CA PRO A 113 -11.60 -1.32 -7.29
C PRO A 113 -11.31 -0.38 -8.47
N ARG A 114 -12.24 -0.29 -9.42
CA ARG A 114 -12.09 0.62 -10.56
C ARG A 114 -12.36 2.04 -10.11
N PHE A 115 -11.61 2.99 -10.67
CA PHE A 115 -11.77 4.39 -10.35
C PHE A 115 -12.08 5.24 -11.59
N THR A 116 -12.72 6.38 -11.37
CA THR A 116 -12.96 7.43 -12.36
C THR A 116 -12.55 8.79 -11.82
N THR A 117 -12.22 9.73 -12.71
CA THR A 117 -12.00 11.13 -12.34
C THR A 117 -13.32 11.85 -12.07
N SER A 118 -13.27 12.92 -11.27
CA SER A 118 -14.38 13.86 -11.16
C SER A 118 -14.59 14.59 -12.49
N LYS A 119 -15.83 15.04 -12.73
CA LYS A 119 -16.15 15.92 -13.86
C LYS A 119 -15.61 17.35 -13.68
N TYR A 120 -15.32 17.75 -12.43
CA TYR A 120 -14.99 19.12 -12.08
C TYR A 120 -13.49 19.34 -11.81
N HIS A 121 -12.76 18.30 -11.42
CA HIS A 121 -11.33 18.41 -11.09
C HIS A 121 -10.60 17.06 -11.21
N THR A 122 -9.26 17.12 -11.28
CA THR A 122 -8.37 15.95 -11.36
C THR A 122 -7.66 15.62 -10.04
N LEU A 123 -8.02 16.31 -8.94
CA LEU A 123 -7.37 16.15 -7.63
C LEU A 123 -7.54 14.77 -6.97
N THR A 124 -8.62 14.04 -7.29
CA THR A 124 -8.87 12.72 -6.67
C THR A 124 -9.61 11.78 -7.63
N LEU A 125 -9.45 10.49 -7.38
CA LEU A 125 -10.11 9.41 -8.07
C LEU A 125 -11.24 8.84 -7.21
N TYR A 126 -12.37 8.53 -7.83
CA TYR A 126 -13.57 8.03 -7.17
C TYR A 126 -13.83 6.58 -7.57
N SER A 127 -14.00 5.70 -6.59
CA SER A 127 -14.29 4.29 -6.86
C SER A 127 -15.66 4.17 -7.56
N THR A 128 -15.75 3.45 -8.67
CA THR A 128 -17.04 3.16 -9.32
C THR A 128 -17.77 1.97 -8.69
N ASP A 129 -17.07 1.22 -7.85
CA ASP A 129 -17.60 0.04 -7.17
C ASP A 129 -18.63 0.43 -6.09
N SER A 130 -19.79 -0.25 -6.14
CA SER A 130 -20.93 -0.02 -5.25
C SER A 130 -20.60 -0.20 -3.77
N ARG A 131 -19.61 -1.03 -3.45
CA ARG A 131 -19.13 -1.30 -2.09
C ARG A 131 -18.50 -0.08 -1.42
N TYR A 132 -18.02 0.89 -2.22
CA TYR A 132 -17.32 2.10 -1.75
C TYR A 132 -18.16 3.38 -1.93
N LYS A 133 -19.42 3.27 -2.40
CA LYS A 133 -20.32 4.41 -2.70
C LYS A 133 -20.57 5.38 -1.53
N LYS A 134 -20.44 4.94 -0.28
CA LYS A 134 -20.63 5.82 0.90
C LYS A 134 -19.61 6.97 0.97
N GLN A 135 -18.39 6.78 0.46
CA GLN A 135 -17.37 7.84 0.47
C GLN A 135 -17.62 8.89 -0.62
N ILE A 136 -18.20 8.49 -1.76
CA ILE A 136 -18.45 9.36 -2.93
C ILE A 136 -19.46 10.45 -2.60
N LYS A 137 -20.61 10.08 -2.00
CA LYS A 137 -21.67 11.05 -1.65
C LYS A 137 -21.23 12.13 -0.66
N MET A 138 -20.25 11.84 0.20
CA MET A 138 -19.79 12.79 1.21
C MET A 138 -18.86 13.85 0.62
N VAL A 139 -18.08 13.49 -0.40
CA VAL A 139 -17.18 14.41 -1.12
C VAL A 139 -17.95 15.25 -2.13
N GLU A 140 -18.87 14.65 -2.90
CA GLU A 140 -19.72 15.38 -3.85
C GLU A 140 -20.57 16.45 -3.14
N ARG A 141 -21.20 16.11 -2.01
CA ARG A 141 -21.99 17.08 -1.23
C ARG A 141 -21.16 18.26 -0.72
N LYS A 142 -19.93 18.02 -0.28
CA LYS A 142 -19.02 19.10 0.17
C LYS A 142 -18.54 19.99 -0.98
N LEU A 143 -18.43 19.45 -2.20
CA LEU A 143 -18.03 20.21 -3.38
C LEU A 143 -19.20 21.02 -3.96
N GLU A 144 -20.44 20.50 -3.88
CA GLU A 144 -21.66 21.25 -4.20
C GLU A 144 -21.88 22.42 -3.23
N GLU A 145 -21.58 22.23 -1.94
CA GLU A 145 -21.62 23.29 -0.92
C GLU A 145 -20.55 24.38 -1.13
N LEU A 146 -19.51 24.12 -1.94
CA LEU A 146 -18.40 25.03 -2.23
C LEU A 146 -18.45 25.64 -3.64
N ALA A 147 -19.40 25.23 -4.49
CA ALA A 147 -19.57 25.85 -5.79
C ALA A 147 -20.15 27.27 -5.60
N PRO A 148 -19.50 28.33 -6.12
CA PRO A 148 -20.09 29.66 -6.07
C PRO A 148 -21.38 29.64 -6.89
N VAL A 149 -22.46 30.12 -6.27
CA VAL A 149 -23.68 30.52 -6.99
C VAL A 149 -23.24 31.62 -7.96
N ILE A 150 -23.21 31.29 -9.26
CA ILE A 150 -23.05 32.28 -10.33
C ILE A 150 -24.36 33.06 -10.44
#